data_AF-A0A956I1G0-F1
#
_entry.id   AF-A0A956I1G0-F1
#
_cell.length_a   1.000
_cell.length_b   1.000
_cell.length_c   1.000
_cell.angle_alpha   90.00
_cell.angle_beta   90.00
_cell.angle_gamma   90.00
#
_symmetry.space_group_name_H-M   'P 1'
#
loop_
_entity.id
_entity.type
_entity.pdbx_description
1 polymer ?
#
loop_
_entity_poly.entity_id
_entity_poly.type
_entity_poly.pdbx_seq_one_letter_code
_entity_poly.pdbx_strand_id
1 'polypeptide(L)'
;MLRRIAPFVAVLVPCLASAQEAEPPDEDETPSLTWVLERAEVLDGQADYGAAAELYEVYAEACLDTATAALERGAPCTRTDEALMRAFELRRALGQAAQADADAARFRQHFFYAQPRRALQIGYQVARMHLEAGRSDAALAELDELDAAYPAPPARQAIVSDGLRAVIATREGDRALAARLWRRVEHRWDEDRLDVEVDGPVPMAWVQATVAEGRLVRAQPLVERYFATRPPVLRGVRSDSVWWSRVSSWLQRSRRRLVLARLALERVYELGSVEHSVIAAAHIGEMYGRQADVHDSLSLPEAEVLVALAREGQQRPGYQEARAHFETCVAWAANHGVASAWADRCARGLNALDPETFPLSAELHAPAAHLPLSPALPPGLED
;
A
#
# COMPACT_ATOMS: atom_id res chain seq x y z
N MET A 1 -20.04 -22.49 -39.35
CA MET A 1 -21.23 -23.13 -38.73
C MET A 1 -21.60 -22.33 -37.51
N LEU A 2 -22.73 -21.62 -37.60
CA LEU A 2 -23.33 -20.76 -36.58
C LEU A 2 -24.05 -21.60 -35.53
N ARG A 3 -23.82 -21.32 -34.24
CA ARG A 3 -24.78 -21.55 -33.13
C ARG A 3 -24.60 -20.39 -32.15
N ARG A 4 -25.42 -19.35 -32.28
CA ARG A 4 -26.74 -19.10 -31.68
C ARG A 4 -26.65 -18.57 -30.24
N ILE A 5 -27.18 -17.36 -30.13
CA ILE A 5 -27.32 -16.42 -29.02
C ILE A 5 -28.59 -16.74 -28.20
N ALA A 6 -28.47 -16.62 -26.86
CA ALA A 6 -29.47 -16.22 -25.82
C ALA A 6 -30.67 -17.15 -25.49
N PRO A 7 -31.37 -16.97 -24.33
CA PRO A 7 -31.30 -15.86 -23.37
C PRO A 7 -31.27 -16.18 -21.85
N PHE A 8 -30.93 -15.14 -21.10
CA PHE A 8 -31.40 -14.77 -19.75
C PHE A 8 -32.60 -15.57 -19.23
N VAL A 9 -32.43 -16.24 -18.09
CA VAL A 9 -33.49 -16.47 -17.10
C VAL A 9 -32.89 -16.18 -15.72
N ALA A 10 -33.39 -15.13 -15.10
CA ALA A 10 -33.21 -14.84 -13.69
C ALA A 10 -33.78 -16.00 -12.86
N VAL A 11 -32.98 -16.56 -11.96
CA VAL A 11 -33.50 -17.33 -10.83
C VAL A 11 -33.04 -16.64 -9.56
N LEU A 12 -34.04 -15.98 -8.97
CA LEU A 12 -34.08 -15.39 -7.65
C LEU A 12 -33.49 -16.33 -6.59
N VAL A 13 -32.61 -15.75 -5.80
CA VAL A 13 -32.31 -16.15 -4.42
C VAL A 13 -33.64 -16.17 -3.63
N PRO A 14 -33.88 -17.21 -2.82
CA PRO A 14 -34.00 -16.95 -1.39
C PRO A 14 -33.35 -18.06 -0.57
N CYS A 15 -32.17 -17.78 -0.03
CA CYS A 15 -31.76 -18.33 1.26
C CYS A 15 -31.64 -17.14 2.21
N LEU A 16 -32.79 -16.55 2.53
CA LEU A 16 -33.00 -15.83 3.78
C LEU A 16 -32.91 -16.90 4.88
N ALA A 17 -31.71 -17.11 5.39
CA ALA A 17 -31.56 -17.61 6.74
C ALA A 17 -32.22 -16.55 7.63
N SER A 18 -33.20 -16.99 8.41
CA SER A 18 -33.97 -16.19 9.33
C SER A 18 -33.03 -15.44 10.28
N ALA A 19 -32.76 -14.17 9.99
CA ALA A 19 -32.33 -13.23 11.00
C ALA A 19 -33.52 -13.09 11.95
N GLN A 20 -33.48 -13.81 13.08
CA GLN A 20 -34.31 -13.42 14.22
C GLN A 20 -33.84 -12.02 14.58
N GLU A 21 -34.69 -11.02 14.30
CA GLU A 21 -34.57 -9.71 14.90
C GLU A 21 -34.51 -9.94 16.40
N ALA A 22 -33.35 -9.70 17.01
CA ALA A 22 -33.25 -9.62 18.45
C ALA A 22 -34.16 -8.46 18.88
N GLU A 23 -35.35 -8.79 19.40
CA GLU A 23 -36.28 -7.81 19.93
C GLU A 23 -35.52 -6.89 20.91
N PRO A 24 -35.70 -5.57 20.83
CA PRO A 24 -35.13 -4.67 21.82
C PRO A 24 -35.69 -5.06 23.20
N PRO A 25 -34.85 -5.06 24.26
CA PRO A 25 -35.35 -5.29 25.61
C PRO A 25 -36.43 -4.24 25.98
N ASP A 26 -37.35 -4.61 26.87
CA ASP A 26 -38.34 -3.69 27.44
C ASP A 26 -37.62 -2.45 28.01
N GLU A 27 -38.23 -1.26 27.89
CA GLU A 27 -37.60 0.06 28.15
C GLU A 27 -37.00 0.24 29.57
N ASP A 28 -37.20 -0.69 30.49
CA ASP A 28 -36.69 -0.69 31.88
C ASP A 28 -35.61 -1.75 32.18
N GLU A 29 -35.18 -2.58 31.21
CA GLU A 29 -34.18 -3.64 31.42
C GLU A 29 -32.83 -3.31 30.76
N THR A 30 -31.74 -3.26 31.55
CA THR A 30 -30.38 -3.08 31.02
C THR A 30 -30.06 -4.24 30.06
N PRO A 31 -29.68 -3.99 28.80
CA PRO A 31 -29.41 -5.06 27.85
C PRO A 31 -28.29 -5.97 28.37
N SER A 32 -28.48 -7.29 28.23
CA SER A 32 -27.45 -8.25 28.59
C SER A 32 -26.18 -8.07 27.74
N LEU A 33 -25.01 -8.35 28.30
CA LEU A 33 -23.72 -8.21 27.57
C LEU A 33 -23.66 -9.07 26.31
N THR A 34 -24.28 -10.25 26.33
CA THR A 34 -24.40 -11.11 25.14
C THR A 34 -25.18 -10.43 24.04
N TRP A 35 -26.33 -9.81 24.37
CA TRP A 35 -27.13 -9.06 23.40
C TRP A 35 -26.35 -7.87 22.82
N VAL A 36 -25.59 -7.14 23.65
CA VAL A 36 -24.79 -6.00 23.19
C VAL A 36 -23.76 -6.43 22.14
N LEU A 37 -23.04 -7.54 22.39
CA LEU A 37 -22.05 -8.07 21.46
C LEU A 37 -22.68 -8.55 20.15
N GLU A 38 -23.75 -9.35 20.22
CA GLU A 38 -24.46 -9.84 19.03
C GLU A 38 -25.02 -8.69 18.19
N ARG A 39 -25.54 -7.65 18.85
CA ARG A 39 -26.03 -6.45 18.16
C ARG A 39 -24.90 -5.68 17.47
N ALA A 40 -23.72 -5.58 18.09
CA ALA A 40 -22.54 -4.97 17.48
C ALA A 40 -22.14 -5.70 16.19
N GLU A 41 -22.11 -7.04 16.22
CA GLU A 41 -21.78 -7.87 15.05
C GLU A 41 -22.78 -7.73 13.91
N VAL A 42 -24.08 -7.64 14.22
CA VAL A 42 -25.13 -7.39 13.22
C VAL A 42 -24.93 -6.03 12.56
N LEU A 43 -24.64 -4.98 13.34
CA LEU A 43 -24.41 -3.63 12.80
C LEU A 43 -23.14 -3.55 11.95
N ASP A 44 -22.08 -4.25 12.36
CA ASP A 44 -20.84 -4.37 11.59
C ASP A 44 -21.10 -5.04 10.24
N GLY A 45 -21.87 -6.14 10.22
CA GLY A 45 -22.31 -6.81 9.00
C GLY A 45 -23.23 -5.96 8.11
N GLN A 46 -23.94 -5.00 8.68
CA GLN A 46 -24.78 -4.02 7.97
C GLN A 46 -24.02 -2.76 7.53
N ALA A 47 -22.71 -2.69 7.80
CA ALA A 47 -21.84 -1.55 7.55
C ALA A 47 -22.23 -0.26 8.32
N ASP A 48 -22.98 -0.38 9.42
CA ASP A 48 -23.16 0.71 10.39
C ASP A 48 -21.99 0.72 11.39
N TYR A 49 -20.80 1.05 10.86
CA TYR A 49 -19.54 0.94 11.58
C TYR A 49 -19.44 1.84 12.81
N GLY A 50 -20.14 2.99 12.80
CA GLY A 50 -20.14 3.92 13.92
C GLY A 50 -20.87 3.32 15.13
N ALA A 51 -22.10 2.86 14.91
CA ALA A 51 -22.90 2.23 15.96
C ALA A 51 -22.30 0.88 16.41
N ALA A 52 -21.73 0.11 15.48
CA ALA A 52 -21.03 -1.13 15.82
C ALA A 52 -19.84 -0.89 16.75
N ALA A 53 -18.99 0.10 16.45
CA ALA A 53 -17.83 0.45 17.28
C ALA A 53 -18.26 0.85 18.71
N GLU A 54 -19.30 1.67 18.83
CA GLU A 54 -19.85 2.07 20.13
C GLU A 54 -20.31 0.86 20.96
N LEU A 55 -21.01 -0.10 20.35
CA LEU A 55 -21.46 -1.28 21.09
C LEU A 55 -20.31 -2.23 21.47
N TYR A 56 -19.29 -2.37 20.62
CA TYR A 56 -18.08 -3.10 20.98
C TYR A 56 -17.35 -2.46 22.17
N GLU A 57 -17.26 -1.13 22.21
CA GLU A 57 -16.69 -0.37 23.34
C GLU A 57 -17.50 -0.60 24.62
N VAL A 58 -18.83 -0.47 24.56
CA VAL A 58 -19.72 -0.67 25.70
C VAL A 58 -19.59 -2.09 26.26
N TYR A 59 -19.59 -3.11 25.41
CA TYR A 59 -19.37 -4.49 25.82
C TYR A 59 -18.00 -4.67 26.48
N ALA A 60 -16.94 -4.12 25.86
CA ALA A 60 -15.60 -4.26 26.39
C ALA A 60 -15.40 -3.56 27.74
N GLU A 61 -15.90 -2.32 27.88
CA GLU A 61 -15.82 -1.54 29.11
C GLU A 61 -16.54 -2.26 30.25
N ALA A 62 -17.78 -2.69 30.04
CA ALA A 62 -18.53 -3.43 31.04
C ALA A 62 -17.83 -4.74 31.45
N CYS A 63 -17.17 -5.42 30.50
CA CYS A 63 -16.40 -6.62 30.78
C CYS A 63 -15.10 -6.36 31.55
N LEU A 64 -14.38 -5.28 31.25
CA LEU A 64 -13.18 -4.91 31.99
C LEU A 64 -13.51 -4.46 33.42
N ASP A 65 -14.58 -3.68 33.58
CA ASP A 65 -15.07 -3.22 34.89
C ASP A 65 -15.50 -4.41 35.77
N THR A 66 -16.19 -5.40 35.17
CA THR A 66 -16.60 -6.63 35.87
C THR A 66 -15.47 -7.62 36.10
N ALA A 67 -14.42 -7.64 35.27
CA ALA A 67 -13.21 -8.44 35.50
C ALA A 67 -12.42 -7.97 36.74
N THR A 68 -12.51 -6.68 37.10
CA THR A 68 -12.07 -6.18 38.41
C THR A 68 -12.96 -6.66 39.58
N ALA A 69 -14.15 -7.19 39.31
CA ALA A 69 -15.17 -7.48 40.31
C ALA A 69 -15.56 -8.97 40.48
N ALA A 70 -15.23 -9.91 39.57
CA ALA A 70 -15.68 -11.30 39.73
C ALA A 70 -14.82 -12.38 39.04
N LEU A 71 -14.16 -13.18 39.86
CA LEU A 71 -13.75 -14.58 39.60
C LEU A 71 -14.96 -15.56 39.63
N GLU A 72 -16.18 -15.06 39.67
CA GLU A 72 -17.37 -15.84 40.01
C GLU A 72 -18.49 -15.63 39.00
N ARG A 73 -18.80 -16.71 38.26
CA ARG A 73 -19.97 -16.93 37.37
C ARG A 73 -19.74 -16.65 35.87
N GLY A 74 -19.25 -17.68 35.18
CA GLY A 74 -19.73 -18.07 33.84
C GLY A 74 -19.68 -17.02 32.71
N ALA A 75 -18.48 -16.60 32.30
CA ALA A 75 -18.06 -16.32 30.93
C ALA A 75 -18.91 -15.41 29.97
N PRO A 76 -19.47 -14.26 30.37
CA PRO A 76 -19.99 -13.28 29.40
C PRO A 76 -18.88 -12.40 28.76
N CYS A 77 -17.61 -12.55 29.16
CA CYS A 77 -16.51 -11.64 28.81
C CYS A 77 -15.31 -12.34 28.16
N THR A 78 -15.52 -13.46 27.47
CA THR A 78 -14.41 -14.21 26.83
C THR A 78 -13.91 -13.55 25.54
N ARG A 79 -14.65 -12.58 24.99
CA ARG A 79 -14.37 -11.91 23.71
C ARG A 79 -14.04 -10.42 23.86
N THR A 80 -13.64 -10.00 25.05
CA THR A 80 -13.34 -8.59 25.35
C THR A 80 -12.15 -8.06 24.53
N ASP A 81 -11.15 -8.91 24.29
CA ASP A 81 -10.03 -8.60 23.41
C ASP A 81 -10.49 -8.39 21.96
N GLU A 82 -11.31 -9.30 21.43
CA GLU A 82 -11.87 -9.20 20.07
C GLU A 82 -12.71 -7.93 19.91
N ALA A 83 -13.56 -7.62 20.90
CA ALA A 83 -14.39 -6.42 20.87
C ALA A 83 -13.56 -5.13 20.86
N LEU A 84 -12.56 -4.99 21.74
CA LEU A 84 -11.68 -3.80 21.74
C LEU A 84 -10.88 -3.67 20.45
N MET A 85 -10.36 -4.79 19.94
CA MET A 85 -9.64 -4.79 18.66
C MET A 85 -10.56 -4.34 17.53
N ARG A 86 -11.81 -4.82 17.51
CA ARG A 86 -12.77 -4.45 16.47
C ARG A 86 -13.21 -3.00 16.58
N ALA A 87 -13.47 -2.50 17.80
CA ALA A 87 -13.72 -1.08 18.05
C ALA A 87 -12.58 -0.22 17.49
N PHE A 88 -11.33 -0.54 17.86
CA PHE A 88 -10.14 0.15 17.36
C PHE A 88 -10.09 0.18 15.82
N GLU A 89 -10.29 -0.96 15.17
CA GLU A 89 -10.25 -1.06 13.70
C GLU A 89 -11.32 -0.18 13.03
N LEU A 90 -12.54 -0.21 13.55
CA LEU A 90 -13.67 0.56 13.03
C LEU A 90 -13.46 2.06 13.26
N ARG A 91 -13.06 2.49 14.46
CA ARG A 91 -12.75 3.89 14.77
C ARG A 91 -11.65 4.43 13.88
N ARG A 92 -10.59 3.65 13.66
CA ARG A 92 -9.50 4.00 12.73
C ARG A 92 -10.02 4.16 11.30
N ALA A 93 -10.84 3.22 10.82
CA ALA A 93 -11.43 3.28 9.48
C ALA A 93 -12.36 4.48 9.28
N LEU A 94 -13.06 4.91 10.34
CA LEU A 94 -13.91 6.10 10.36
C LEU A 94 -13.13 7.42 10.51
N GLY A 95 -11.81 7.38 10.68
CA GLY A 95 -10.98 8.57 10.93
C GLY A 95 -11.16 9.17 12.33
N GLN A 96 -11.77 8.44 13.26
CA GLN A 96 -12.02 8.84 14.65
C GLN A 96 -10.78 8.55 15.50
N ALA A 97 -9.69 9.28 15.21
CA ALA A 97 -8.36 8.97 15.74
C ALA A 97 -8.26 9.00 17.27
N ALA A 98 -8.98 9.91 17.94
CA ALA A 98 -8.93 10.00 19.41
C ALA A 98 -9.58 8.79 20.09
N GLN A 99 -10.70 8.29 19.54
CA GLN A 99 -11.36 7.08 20.01
C GLN A 99 -10.49 5.85 19.72
N ALA A 100 -9.94 5.75 18.50
CA ALA A 100 -9.01 4.67 18.16
C ALA A 100 -7.77 4.65 19.08
N ASP A 101 -7.17 5.82 19.37
CA ASP A 101 -6.06 5.94 20.32
C ASP A 101 -6.47 5.42 21.72
N ALA A 102 -7.68 5.75 22.19
CA ALA A 102 -8.19 5.31 23.49
C ALA A 102 -8.44 3.79 23.54
N ASP A 103 -9.06 3.22 22.50
CA ASP A 103 -9.33 1.78 22.41
C ASP A 103 -8.04 0.97 22.33
N ALA A 104 -7.06 1.44 21.56
CA ALA A 104 -5.73 0.84 21.49
C ALA A 104 -5.02 0.89 22.85
N ALA A 105 -5.07 2.03 23.55
CA ALA A 105 -4.48 2.17 24.87
C ALA A 105 -5.12 1.21 25.88
N ARG A 106 -6.46 1.10 25.89
CA ARG A 106 -7.19 0.14 26.72
C ARG A 106 -6.80 -1.30 26.39
N PHE A 107 -6.77 -1.66 25.10
CA PHE A 107 -6.35 -3.00 24.69
C PHE A 107 -4.94 -3.32 25.20
N ARG A 108 -3.97 -2.42 24.95
CA ARG A 108 -2.57 -2.62 25.39
C ARG A 108 -2.49 -2.73 26.91
N GLN A 109 -3.15 -1.85 27.66
CA GLN A 109 -3.15 -1.88 29.12
C GLN A 109 -3.63 -3.21 29.70
N HIS A 110 -4.68 -3.80 29.14
CA HIS A 110 -5.31 -5.01 29.70
C HIS A 110 -4.79 -6.32 29.11
N PHE A 111 -4.35 -6.31 27.85
CA PHE A 111 -4.00 -7.54 27.11
C PHE A 111 -2.52 -7.65 26.72
N PHE A 112 -1.65 -6.69 27.07
CA PHE A 112 -0.24 -6.78 26.69
C PHE A 112 0.46 -8.08 27.15
N TYR A 113 0.23 -8.53 28.38
CA TYR A 113 0.88 -9.75 28.88
C TYR A 113 0.21 -11.04 28.39
N ALA A 114 -1.10 -11.02 28.18
CA ALA A 114 -1.86 -12.18 27.70
C ALA A 114 -1.69 -12.39 26.18
N GLN A 115 -1.59 -11.29 25.44
CA GLN A 115 -1.54 -11.26 23.97
C GLN A 115 -0.50 -10.25 23.47
N PRO A 116 0.79 -10.43 23.81
CA PRO A 116 1.84 -9.46 23.51
C PRO A 116 1.98 -9.19 22.01
N ARG A 117 1.76 -10.21 21.18
CA ARG A 117 1.86 -10.07 19.73
C ARG A 117 0.83 -9.10 19.16
N ARG A 118 -0.44 -9.25 19.54
CA ARG A 118 -1.54 -8.38 19.11
C ARG A 118 -1.41 -6.97 19.68
N ALA A 119 -1.02 -6.85 20.95
CA ALA A 119 -0.80 -5.54 21.56
C ALA A 119 0.30 -4.73 20.84
N LEU A 120 1.39 -5.39 20.45
CA LEU A 120 2.46 -4.76 19.65
C LEU A 120 1.98 -4.41 18.24
N GLN A 121 1.20 -5.27 17.59
CA GLN A 121 0.60 -4.99 16.28
C GLN A 121 -0.27 -3.73 16.33
N ILE A 122 -1.13 -3.59 17.35
CA ILE A 122 -1.98 -2.42 17.57
C ILE A 122 -1.12 -1.17 17.78
N GLY A 123 -0.07 -1.24 18.61
CA GLY A 123 0.84 -0.12 18.81
C GLY A 123 1.49 0.38 17.50
N TYR A 124 1.95 -0.53 16.63
CA TYR A 124 2.45 -0.13 15.31
C TYR A 124 1.36 0.49 14.41
N GLN A 125 0.10 0.05 14.53
CA GLN A 125 -1.02 0.67 13.80
C GLN A 125 -1.32 2.08 14.32
N VAL A 126 -1.24 2.31 15.64
CA VAL A 126 -1.35 3.63 16.26
C VAL A 126 -0.23 4.56 15.77
N ALA A 127 1.02 4.10 15.80
CA ALA A 127 2.15 4.86 15.27
C ALA A 127 1.92 5.23 13.79
N ARG A 128 1.45 4.30 12.97
CA ARG A 128 1.13 4.58 11.56
C ARG A 128 -0.04 5.55 11.41
N MET A 129 -1.10 5.41 12.20
CA MET A 129 -2.24 6.33 12.19
C MET A 129 -1.80 7.76 12.56
N HIS A 130 -0.93 7.92 13.56
CA HIS A 130 -0.33 9.22 13.89
C HIS A 130 0.46 9.79 12.71
N LEU A 131 1.23 8.97 11.99
CA LEU A 131 1.92 9.41 10.78
C LEU A 131 0.95 9.80 9.67
N GLU A 132 -0.08 9.02 9.38
CA GLU A 132 -1.09 9.37 8.37
C GLU A 132 -1.75 10.72 8.70
N ALA A 133 -1.94 11.04 9.99
CA ALA A 133 -2.44 12.33 10.47
C ALA A 133 -1.38 13.46 10.55
N GLY A 134 -0.14 13.23 10.14
CA GLY A 134 0.95 14.22 10.20
C GLY A 134 1.50 14.51 11.61
N ARG A 135 1.17 13.67 12.61
CA ARG A 135 1.60 13.80 14.02
C ARG A 135 2.89 13.02 14.27
N SER A 136 4.02 13.46 13.69
CA SER A 136 5.31 12.75 13.79
C SER A 136 5.78 12.52 15.23
N ASP A 137 5.65 13.52 16.12
CA ASP A 137 6.07 13.42 17.52
C ASP A 137 5.29 12.33 18.27
N ALA A 138 3.97 12.24 18.05
CA ALA A 138 3.12 11.23 18.66
C ALA A 138 3.47 9.82 18.14
N ALA A 139 3.73 9.70 16.84
CA ALA A 139 4.19 8.44 16.26
C ALA A 139 5.53 8.00 16.84
N LEU A 140 6.47 8.94 17.02
CA LEU A 140 7.78 8.63 17.61
C LEU A 140 7.66 8.20 19.07
N ALA A 141 6.84 8.91 19.86
CA ALA A 141 6.58 8.55 21.25
C ALA A 141 5.99 7.13 21.39
N GLU A 142 5.05 6.77 20.52
CA GLU A 142 4.48 5.42 20.47
C GLU A 142 5.55 4.36 20.12
N LEU A 143 6.42 4.63 19.14
CA LEU A 143 7.52 3.73 18.79
C LEU A 143 8.55 3.57 19.92
N ASP A 144 8.83 4.65 20.64
CA ASP A 144 9.74 4.63 21.79
C ASP A 144 9.16 3.82 22.96
N GLU A 145 7.84 3.90 23.20
CA GLU A 145 7.14 3.07 24.18
C GLU A 145 7.24 1.58 23.82
N LEU A 146 7.01 1.23 22.55
CA LEU A 146 7.09 -0.14 22.06
C LEU A 146 8.52 -0.71 22.16
N ASP A 147 9.53 0.07 21.77
CA ASP A 147 10.93 -0.34 21.87
C ASP A 147 11.37 -0.50 23.35
N ALA A 148 10.87 0.35 24.25
CA ALA A 148 11.15 0.23 25.68
C ALA A 148 10.51 -1.04 26.29
N ALA A 149 9.33 -1.42 25.83
CA ALA A 149 8.66 -2.65 26.24
C ALA A 149 9.36 -3.92 25.71
N TYR A 150 10.12 -3.82 24.62
CA TYR A 150 10.82 -4.94 24.00
C TYR A 150 12.23 -4.58 23.50
N PRO A 151 13.26 -4.55 24.38
CA PRO A 151 14.60 -4.06 24.04
C PRO A 151 15.34 -4.84 22.94
N ALA A 152 14.93 -6.07 22.66
CA ALA A 152 15.47 -6.93 21.60
C ALA A 152 14.32 -7.41 20.69
N PRO A 153 13.78 -6.53 19.82
CA PRO A 153 12.63 -6.86 18.99
C PRO A 153 12.98 -7.94 17.95
N PRO A 154 12.11 -8.92 17.69
CA PRO A 154 12.24 -9.84 16.56
C PRO A 154 12.43 -9.11 15.23
N ALA A 155 13.06 -9.76 14.25
CA ALA A 155 13.46 -9.14 12.99
C ALA A 155 12.33 -8.36 12.29
N ARG A 156 11.12 -8.93 12.19
CA ARG A 156 9.95 -8.26 11.59
C ARG A 156 9.60 -6.92 12.27
N GLN A 157 9.61 -6.89 13.60
CA GLN A 157 9.34 -5.67 14.37
C GLN A 157 10.43 -4.64 14.16
N ALA A 158 11.68 -5.10 14.22
CA ALA A 158 12.84 -4.25 14.08
C ALA A 158 12.86 -3.55 12.70
N ILE A 159 12.48 -4.27 11.63
CA ILE A 159 12.31 -3.74 10.28
C ILE A 159 11.21 -2.68 10.23
N VAL A 160 10.02 -2.98 10.76
CA VAL A 160 8.87 -2.06 10.68
C VAL A 160 9.09 -0.81 11.55
N SER A 161 9.66 -0.96 12.74
CA SER A 161 10.04 0.16 13.63
C SER A 161 11.06 1.09 12.95
N ASP A 162 12.17 0.54 12.40
CA ASP A 162 13.15 1.34 11.66
C ASP A 162 12.53 2.03 10.43
N GLY A 163 11.61 1.36 9.73
CA GLY A 163 10.91 1.90 8.58
C GLY A 163 10.01 3.09 8.93
N LEU A 164 9.20 2.98 9.98
CA LEU A 164 8.36 4.08 10.45
C LEU A 164 9.22 5.27 10.93
N ARG A 165 10.32 5.01 11.63
CA ARG A 165 11.30 6.05 12.00
C ARG A 165 11.96 6.69 10.78
N ALA A 166 12.21 5.93 9.72
CA ALA A 166 12.77 6.48 8.49
C ALA A 166 11.78 7.40 7.77
N VAL A 167 10.48 7.08 7.81
CA VAL A 167 9.40 7.96 7.34
C VAL A 167 9.35 9.25 8.15
N ILE A 168 9.40 9.16 9.48
CA ILE A 168 9.47 10.32 10.40
C ILE A 168 10.64 11.23 10.03
N ALA A 169 11.86 10.67 9.99
CA ALA A 169 13.07 11.41 9.66
C ALA A 169 13.00 12.07 8.27
N THR A 170 12.36 11.42 7.30
CA THR A 170 12.15 11.98 5.96
C THR A 170 11.26 13.22 6.01
N ARG A 171 10.16 13.17 6.77
CA ARG A 171 9.20 14.29 6.90
C ARG A 171 9.78 15.48 7.66
N GLU A 172 10.61 15.21 8.65
CA GLU A 172 11.33 16.24 9.42
C GLU A 172 12.52 16.84 8.64
N GLY A 173 12.86 16.26 7.48
CA GLY A 173 13.95 16.73 6.64
C GLY A 173 15.34 16.22 7.06
N ASP A 174 15.45 15.34 8.06
CA ASP A 174 16.71 14.66 8.39
C ASP A 174 16.99 13.51 7.40
N ARG A 175 17.47 13.92 6.22
CA ARG A 175 17.82 13.01 5.12
C ARG A 175 18.94 12.02 5.51
N ALA A 176 19.83 12.40 6.42
CA ALA A 176 20.96 11.55 6.81
C ALA A 176 20.50 10.40 7.71
N LEU A 177 19.66 10.71 8.70
CA LEU A 177 19.01 9.71 9.54
C LEU A 177 18.11 8.80 8.72
N ALA A 178 17.24 9.35 7.89
CA ALA A 178 16.35 8.58 7.02
C ALA A 178 17.13 7.59 6.13
N ALA A 179 18.20 8.06 5.45
CA ALA A 179 19.02 7.21 4.60
C ALA A 179 19.80 6.13 5.38
N ARG A 180 20.12 6.36 6.65
CA ARG A 180 20.74 5.35 7.52
C ARG A 180 19.71 4.29 7.94
N LEU A 181 18.50 4.70 8.32
CA LEU A 181 17.42 3.80 8.73
C LEU A 181 16.96 2.93 7.56
N TRP A 182 16.74 3.49 6.37
CA TRP A 182 16.37 2.70 5.20
C TRP A 182 17.43 1.67 4.79
N ARG A 183 18.72 2.00 4.93
CA ARG A 183 19.79 1.02 4.72
C ARG A 183 19.77 -0.11 5.75
N ARG A 184 19.42 0.20 7.00
CA ARG A 184 19.29 -0.80 8.07
C ARG A 184 18.10 -1.72 7.83
N VAL A 185 16.96 -1.18 7.39
CA VAL A 185 15.77 -1.93 6.96
C VAL A 185 16.14 -2.98 5.90
N GLU A 186 16.79 -2.55 4.82
CA GLU A 186 17.20 -3.48 3.75
C GLU A 186 18.24 -4.48 4.21
N HIS A 187 19.22 -4.05 5.00
CA HIS A 187 20.24 -4.95 5.53
C HIS A 187 19.64 -6.05 6.40
N ARG A 188 18.70 -5.72 7.29
CA ARG A 188 17.98 -6.69 8.11
C ARG A 188 17.14 -7.64 7.25
N TRP A 189 16.47 -7.13 6.23
CA TRP A 189 15.74 -7.98 5.29
C TRP A 189 16.65 -8.99 4.57
N ASP A 190 17.85 -8.58 4.17
CA ASP A 190 18.79 -9.43 3.45
C ASP A 190 19.53 -10.42 4.37
N GLU A 191 19.97 -10.00 5.57
CA GLU A 191 20.71 -10.84 6.51
C GLU A 191 19.81 -11.77 7.33
N ASP A 192 18.69 -11.26 7.83
CA ASP A 192 17.80 -11.98 8.73
C ASP A 192 16.68 -12.69 7.96
N ARG A 193 16.84 -12.96 6.66
CA ARG A 193 15.73 -13.41 5.80
C ARG A 193 15.02 -14.66 6.32
N LEU A 194 15.79 -15.60 6.87
CA LEU A 194 15.25 -16.81 7.51
C LEU A 194 14.47 -16.48 8.80
N ASP A 195 14.98 -15.57 9.62
CA ASP A 195 14.33 -15.15 10.87
C ASP A 195 13.11 -14.25 10.62
N VAL A 196 13.08 -13.55 9.49
CA VAL A 196 11.93 -12.78 9.00
C VAL A 196 10.83 -13.71 8.52
N GLU A 197 11.15 -14.85 7.90
CA GLU A 197 10.15 -15.83 7.45
C GLU A 197 9.46 -16.52 8.64
N VAL A 198 10.13 -16.64 9.79
CA VAL A 198 9.54 -17.15 11.03
C VAL A 198 8.44 -16.22 11.54
N ASP A 199 7.35 -16.81 12.04
CA ASP A 199 6.19 -16.10 12.56
C ASP A 199 6.59 -15.05 13.62
N GLY A 200 6.02 -13.85 13.47
CA GLY A 200 6.34 -12.70 14.29
C GLY A 200 5.10 -11.84 14.47
N PRO A 201 5.07 -10.99 15.51
CA PRO A 201 3.90 -10.19 15.89
C PRO A 201 3.48 -9.14 14.85
N VAL A 202 4.31 -8.92 13.82
CA VAL A 202 3.98 -8.05 12.71
C VAL A 202 3.72 -8.90 11.46
N PRO A 203 2.61 -8.67 10.73
CA PRO A 203 2.31 -9.41 9.50
C PRO A 203 3.42 -9.25 8.44
N MET A 204 3.76 -10.34 7.74
CA MET A 204 4.78 -10.33 6.68
C MET A 204 4.51 -9.27 5.60
N ALA A 205 3.23 -9.07 5.25
CA ALA A 205 2.84 -8.04 4.28
C ALA A 205 3.31 -6.63 4.66
N TRP A 206 3.36 -6.31 5.96
CA TRP A 206 3.85 -4.99 6.41
C TRP A 206 5.37 -4.91 6.31
N VAL A 207 6.07 -5.98 6.64
CA VAL A 207 7.53 -6.06 6.47
C VAL A 207 7.89 -5.87 5.00
N GLN A 208 7.23 -6.60 4.10
CA GLN A 208 7.40 -6.47 2.65
C GLN A 208 7.10 -5.05 2.16
N ALA A 209 6.00 -4.44 2.62
CA ALA A 209 5.67 -3.06 2.29
C ALA A 209 6.73 -2.06 2.79
N THR A 210 7.23 -2.22 4.02
CA THR A 210 8.28 -1.36 4.58
C THR A 210 9.60 -1.48 3.81
N VAL A 211 10.02 -2.70 3.45
CA VAL A 211 11.24 -2.89 2.66
C VAL A 211 11.03 -2.33 1.24
N ALA A 212 9.84 -2.49 0.68
CA ALA A 212 9.50 -1.96 -0.65
C ALA A 212 9.54 -0.43 -0.68
N GLU A 213 9.00 0.23 0.35
CA GLU A 213 9.11 1.68 0.53
C GLU A 213 10.58 2.13 0.61
N GLY A 214 11.39 1.47 1.43
CA GLY A 214 12.82 1.78 1.56
C GLY A 214 13.58 1.67 0.23
N ARG A 215 13.31 0.60 -0.54
CA ARG A 215 13.90 0.40 -1.88
C ARG A 215 13.42 1.47 -2.86
N LEU A 216 12.14 1.82 -2.83
CA LEU A 216 11.56 2.86 -3.68
C LEU A 216 12.17 4.24 -3.39
N VAL A 217 12.23 4.65 -2.11
CA VAL A 217 12.86 5.90 -1.66
C VAL A 217 14.32 5.97 -2.11
N ARG A 218 15.05 4.86 -2.08
CA ARG A 218 16.44 4.81 -2.55
C ARG A 218 16.59 4.76 -4.08
N ALA A 219 15.60 4.25 -4.79
CA ALA A 219 15.55 4.30 -6.26
C ALA A 219 15.26 5.72 -6.76
N GLN A 220 14.51 6.52 -6.01
CA GLN A 220 14.06 7.85 -6.42
C GLN A 220 15.19 8.79 -6.90
N PRO A 221 16.34 8.94 -6.20
CA PRO A 221 17.46 9.74 -6.71
C PRO A 221 18.04 9.23 -8.05
N LEU A 222 17.93 7.94 -8.37
CA LEU A 222 18.37 7.39 -9.65
C LEU A 222 17.40 7.77 -10.77
N VAL A 223 16.09 7.68 -10.48
CA VAL A 223 15.01 8.14 -11.37
C VAL A 223 15.17 9.63 -11.68
N GLU A 224 15.37 10.45 -10.66
CA GLU A 224 15.62 11.90 -10.82
C GLU A 224 16.88 12.19 -11.65
N ARG A 225 17.98 11.46 -11.43
CA ARG A 225 19.19 11.60 -12.25
C ARG A 225 18.97 11.22 -13.70
N TYR A 226 18.15 10.20 -13.98
CA TYR A 226 17.74 9.88 -15.34
C TYR A 226 16.99 11.06 -15.97
N PHE A 227 15.94 11.56 -15.31
CA PHE A 227 15.16 12.71 -15.79
C PHE A 227 15.96 14.02 -15.86
N ALA A 228 17.03 14.18 -15.08
CA ALA A 228 17.95 15.32 -15.21
C ALA A 228 18.86 15.23 -16.46
N THR A 229 18.89 14.08 -17.14
CA THR A 229 19.73 13.87 -18.35
C THR A 229 19.08 14.56 -19.55
N ARG A 230 19.60 15.73 -19.92
CA ARG A 230 19.09 16.51 -21.06
C ARG A 230 19.73 16.05 -22.38
N PRO A 231 18.96 15.95 -23.48
CA PRO A 231 19.52 15.71 -24.80
C PRO A 231 20.46 16.85 -25.22
N PRO A 232 21.46 16.58 -26.08
CA PRO A 232 22.35 17.61 -26.59
C PRO A 232 21.59 18.60 -27.48
N VAL A 233 22.03 19.87 -27.50
CA VAL A 233 21.52 20.85 -28.46
C VAL A 233 22.19 20.60 -29.82
N LEU A 234 21.39 20.19 -30.80
CA LEU A 234 21.85 19.79 -32.14
C LEU A 234 21.59 20.86 -33.22
N ARG A 235 20.96 21.98 -32.87
CA ARG A 235 20.64 23.06 -33.82
C ARG A 235 21.91 23.60 -34.49
N GLY A 236 21.94 23.59 -35.82
CA GLY A 236 23.05 24.14 -36.61
C GLY A 236 24.28 23.23 -36.75
N VAL A 237 24.23 21.99 -36.24
CA VAL A 237 25.31 21.01 -36.43
C VAL A 237 25.18 20.41 -37.83
N ARG A 238 26.09 20.75 -38.75
CA ARG A 238 26.12 20.25 -40.14
C ARG A 238 27.03 19.05 -40.36
N SER A 239 27.90 18.75 -39.40
CA SER A 239 28.88 17.68 -39.51
C SER A 239 28.39 16.44 -38.79
N ASP A 240 28.26 15.33 -39.52
CA ASP A 240 27.84 14.04 -38.98
C ASP A 240 28.74 13.57 -37.83
N SER A 241 30.06 13.74 -37.92
CA SER A 241 30.98 13.34 -36.85
C SER A 241 30.79 14.14 -35.56
N VAL A 242 30.51 15.45 -35.68
CA VAL A 242 30.18 16.32 -34.54
C VAL A 242 28.81 15.97 -33.96
N TRP A 243 27.84 15.63 -34.82
CA TRP A 243 26.53 15.15 -34.40
C TRP A 243 26.66 13.84 -33.61
N TRP A 244 27.33 12.83 -34.20
CA TRP A 244 27.49 11.50 -33.60
C TRP A 244 28.28 11.54 -32.30
N SER A 245 29.34 12.34 -32.19
CA SER A 245 30.10 12.45 -30.92
C SER A 245 29.25 13.02 -29.76
N ARG A 246 28.40 14.01 -30.05
CA ARG A 246 27.49 14.60 -29.05
C ARG A 246 26.36 13.65 -28.67
N VAL A 247 25.74 13.01 -29.65
CA VAL A 247 24.62 12.09 -29.42
C VAL A 247 25.09 10.80 -28.73
N SER A 248 26.20 10.21 -29.16
CA SER A 248 26.70 8.94 -28.60
C SER A 248 27.05 9.05 -27.11
N SER A 249 27.72 10.12 -26.69
CA SER A 249 28.08 10.33 -25.28
C SER A 249 26.86 10.60 -24.40
N TRP A 250 25.85 11.30 -24.93
CA TRP A 250 24.58 11.46 -24.25
C TRP A 250 23.80 10.15 -24.16
N LEU A 251 23.67 9.39 -25.26
CA LEU A 251 23.00 8.08 -25.30
C LEU A 251 23.60 7.10 -24.29
N GLN A 252 24.93 6.99 -24.24
CA GLN A 252 25.62 6.13 -23.27
C GLN A 252 25.29 6.52 -21.82
N ARG A 253 25.32 7.82 -21.49
CA ARG A 253 24.98 8.31 -20.15
C ARG A 253 23.50 8.09 -19.81
N SER A 254 22.62 8.37 -20.76
CA SER A 254 21.18 8.18 -20.62
C SER A 254 20.84 6.71 -20.38
N ARG A 255 21.36 5.80 -21.22
CA ARG A 255 21.18 4.35 -21.11
C ARG A 255 21.72 3.81 -19.78
N ARG A 256 22.92 4.24 -19.36
CA ARG A 256 23.48 3.84 -18.07
C ARG A 256 22.57 4.25 -16.91
N ARG A 257 22.08 5.49 -16.91
CA ARG A 257 21.19 6.00 -15.86
C ARG A 257 19.84 5.29 -15.85
N LEU A 258 19.27 5.04 -17.02
CA LEU A 258 18.05 4.27 -17.18
C LEU A 258 18.20 2.86 -16.59
N VAL A 259 19.25 2.14 -16.98
CA VAL A 259 19.50 0.77 -16.49
C VAL A 259 19.66 0.75 -14.97
N LEU A 260 20.42 1.70 -14.40
CA LEU A 260 20.59 1.78 -12.94
C LEU A 260 19.26 2.07 -12.21
N ALA A 261 18.46 3.01 -12.70
CA ALA A 261 17.17 3.35 -12.11
C ALA A 261 16.18 2.19 -12.24
N ARG A 262 16.09 1.58 -13.43
CA ARG A 262 15.23 0.41 -13.69
C ARG A 262 15.58 -0.76 -12.77
N LEU A 263 16.85 -1.15 -12.70
CA LEU A 263 17.28 -2.27 -11.84
C LEU A 263 16.98 -2.00 -10.36
N ALA A 264 17.03 -0.74 -9.92
CA ALA A 264 16.65 -0.39 -8.55
C ALA A 264 15.14 -0.51 -8.31
N LEU A 265 14.31 -0.11 -9.28
CA LEU A 265 12.85 -0.22 -9.22
C LEU A 265 12.36 -1.67 -9.37
N GLU A 266 13.01 -2.49 -10.20
CA GLU A 266 12.64 -3.90 -10.38
C GLU A 266 12.80 -4.72 -9.08
N ARG A 267 13.76 -4.35 -8.22
CA ARG A 267 13.90 -4.95 -6.88
C ARG A 267 12.70 -4.69 -5.97
N VAL A 268 11.83 -3.73 -6.29
CA VAL A 268 10.59 -3.50 -5.55
C VAL A 268 9.57 -4.60 -5.88
N TYR A 269 9.53 -5.09 -7.12
CA TYR A 269 8.61 -6.16 -7.54
C TYR A 269 8.85 -7.47 -6.80
N GLU A 270 10.10 -7.78 -6.50
CA GLU A 270 10.51 -9.00 -5.80
C GLU A 270 9.86 -9.16 -4.41
N LEU A 271 9.37 -8.07 -3.82
CA LEU A 271 8.83 -8.04 -2.46
C LEU A 271 7.33 -8.34 -2.41
N GLY A 272 6.62 -8.38 -3.54
CA GLY A 272 5.19 -8.69 -3.59
C GLY A 272 4.26 -7.60 -3.02
N SER A 273 4.79 -6.43 -2.64
CA SER A 273 3.97 -5.31 -2.21
C SER A 273 3.28 -4.66 -3.41
N VAL A 274 1.95 -4.81 -3.52
CA VAL A 274 1.16 -4.31 -4.66
C VAL A 274 1.33 -2.80 -4.87
N GLU A 275 1.13 -1.99 -3.83
CA GLU A 275 1.19 -0.52 -3.93
C GLU A 275 2.54 -0.04 -4.47
N HIS A 276 3.63 -0.39 -3.81
CA HIS A 276 4.99 -0.03 -4.24
C HIS A 276 5.35 -0.57 -5.62
N SER A 277 4.81 -1.74 -6.00
CA SER A 277 5.00 -2.33 -7.32
C SER A 277 4.27 -1.50 -8.40
N VAL A 278 3.07 -1.00 -8.14
CA VAL A 278 2.37 -0.04 -9.02
C VAL A 278 3.21 1.23 -9.21
N ILE A 279 3.75 1.79 -8.13
CA ILE A 279 4.59 3.01 -8.19
C ILE A 279 5.87 2.75 -9.00
N ALA A 280 6.54 1.61 -8.76
CA ALA A 280 7.74 1.23 -9.49
C ALA A 280 7.45 1.05 -10.99
N ALA A 281 6.35 0.39 -11.36
CA ALA A 281 5.90 0.24 -12.74
C ALA A 281 5.62 1.58 -13.41
N ALA A 282 4.94 2.49 -12.72
CA ALA A 282 4.70 3.84 -13.22
C ALA A 282 6.02 4.54 -13.57
N HIS A 283 6.99 4.55 -12.64
CA HIS A 283 8.28 5.19 -12.88
C HIS A 283 9.10 4.55 -14.00
N ILE A 284 9.11 3.21 -14.11
CA ILE A 284 9.79 2.54 -15.24
C ILE A 284 9.12 2.93 -16.56
N GLY A 285 7.79 2.91 -16.61
CA GLY A 285 7.00 3.33 -17.78
C GLY A 285 7.34 4.75 -18.21
N GLU A 286 7.38 5.71 -17.28
CA GLU A 286 7.73 7.10 -17.57
C GLU A 286 9.15 7.29 -18.09
N MET A 287 10.11 6.56 -17.53
CA MET A 287 11.49 6.64 -17.99
C MET A 287 11.62 6.13 -19.42
N TYR A 288 10.99 5.00 -19.75
CA TYR A 288 11.00 4.46 -21.10
C TYR A 288 10.17 5.29 -22.08
N GLY A 289 9.04 5.86 -21.65
CA GLY A 289 8.23 6.77 -22.47
C GLY A 289 9.01 8.02 -22.84
N ARG A 290 9.69 8.65 -21.86
CA ARG A 290 10.59 9.76 -22.14
C ARG A 290 11.73 9.37 -23.08
N GLN A 291 12.28 8.15 -22.97
CA GLN A 291 13.28 7.69 -23.92
C GLN A 291 12.72 7.67 -25.34
N ALA A 292 11.53 7.09 -25.52
CA ALA A 292 10.86 7.03 -26.82
C ALA A 292 10.62 8.44 -27.39
N ASP A 293 10.09 9.38 -26.58
CA ASP A 293 9.83 10.76 -26.98
C ASP A 293 11.11 11.50 -27.41
N VAL A 294 12.18 11.36 -26.62
CA VAL A 294 13.45 12.02 -26.94
C VAL A 294 14.02 11.43 -28.22
N HIS A 295 13.97 10.11 -28.41
CA HIS A 295 14.44 9.48 -29.65
C HIS A 295 13.65 9.94 -30.88
N ASP A 296 12.33 10.09 -30.77
CA ASP A 296 11.47 10.62 -31.84
C ASP A 296 11.81 12.08 -32.18
N SER A 297 12.19 12.87 -31.18
CA SER A 297 12.54 14.29 -31.34
C SER A 297 13.93 14.55 -31.93
N LEU A 298 14.82 13.55 -31.97
CA LEU A 298 16.17 13.72 -32.49
C LEU A 298 16.14 13.79 -34.02
N SER A 299 16.47 14.95 -34.58
CA SER A 299 16.66 15.08 -36.02
C SER A 299 17.88 14.27 -36.46
N LEU A 300 17.62 13.21 -37.23
CA LEU A 300 18.67 12.42 -37.87
C LEU A 300 19.34 13.24 -38.99
N PRO A 301 20.67 13.10 -39.19
CA PRO A 301 21.31 13.64 -40.39
C PRO A 301 20.66 13.08 -41.65
N GLU A 302 20.58 13.88 -42.72
CA GLU A 302 19.84 13.60 -43.97
C GLU A 302 20.32 12.37 -44.77
N ALA A 303 21.37 11.67 -44.32
CA ALA A 303 21.84 10.46 -44.99
C ALA A 303 20.71 9.42 -45.06
N GLU A 304 20.17 9.21 -46.26
CA GLU A 304 19.01 8.35 -46.55
C GLU A 304 19.15 6.93 -45.97
N VAL A 305 20.38 6.40 -45.95
CA VAL A 305 20.70 5.08 -45.38
C VAL A 305 20.51 5.04 -43.85
N LEU A 306 20.83 6.12 -43.14
CA LEU A 306 20.65 6.20 -41.68
C LEU A 306 19.19 6.44 -41.30
N VAL A 307 18.46 7.19 -42.12
CA VAL A 307 17.02 7.39 -41.95
C VAL A 307 16.25 6.11 -42.24
N ALA A 308 16.62 5.36 -43.28
CA ALA A 308 16.02 4.06 -43.61
C ALA A 308 16.31 3.00 -42.53
N LEU A 309 17.57 2.86 -42.08
CA LEU A 309 17.94 1.94 -40.99
C LEU A 309 17.27 2.28 -39.65
N ALA A 310 17.05 3.56 -39.36
CA ALA A 310 16.34 4.00 -38.17
C ALA A 310 14.82 3.79 -38.26
N ARG A 311 14.24 3.75 -39.47
CA ARG A 311 12.79 3.61 -39.70
C ARG A 311 12.33 2.18 -39.98
N GLU A 312 13.16 1.33 -40.58
CA GLU A 312 12.77 -0.03 -40.99
C GLU A 312 12.87 -1.08 -39.86
N GLY A 313 13.46 -0.77 -38.71
CA GLY A 313 13.85 -1.81 -37.74
C GLY A 313 13.22 -1.77 -36.34
N GLN A 314 12.84 -0.62 -35.80
CA GLN A 314 12.39 -0.56 -34.40
C GLN A 314 11.28 0.48 -34.21
N GLN A 315 10.15 0.02 -33.66
CA GLN A 315 9.26 0.84 -32.86
C GLN A 315 10.12 1.68 -31.91
N ARG A 316 9.85 2.99 -31.82
CA ARG A 316 10.59 3.99 -31.02
C ARG A 316 11.27 3.35 -29.80
N PRO A 317 12.61 3.36 -29.68
CA PRO A 317 13.30 2.64 -28.60
C PRO A 317 12.74 2.98 -27.21
N GLY A 318 12.31 1.96 -26.47
CA GLY A 318 11.65 2.10 -25.17
C GLY A 318 10.12 2.15 -25.23
N TYR A 319 9.49 2.24 -26.41
CA TYR A 319 8.04 2.29 -26.52
C TYR A 319 7.36 1.02 -25.98
N GLN A 320 7.86 -0.16 -26.35
CA GLN A 320 7.26 -1.42 -25.90
C GLN A 320 7.43 -1.63 -24.41
N GLU A 321 8.60 -1.27 -23.88
CA GLU A 321 8.86 -1.30 -22.44
C GLU A 321 7.97 -0.31 -21.70
N ALA A 322 7.82 0.92 -22.19
CA ALA A 322 6.95 1.92 -21.60
C ALA A 322 5.50 1.43 -21.55
N ARG A 323 5.00 0.92 -22.69
CA ARG A 323 3.66 0.35 -22.81
C ARG A 323 3.45 -0.80 -21.83
N ALA A 324 4.33 -1.79 -21.83
CA ALA A 324 4.19 -2.97 -20.97
C ALA A 324 4.13 -2.60 -19.48
N HIS A 325 4.97 -1.66 -19.04
CA HIS A 325 4.97 -1.22 -17.63
C HIS A 325 3.75 -0.38 -17.26
N PHE A 326 3.25 0.49 -18.16
CA PHE A 326 2.02 1.20 -17.89
C PHE A 326 0.78 0.29 -17.92
N GLU A 327 0.70 -0.67 -18.84
CA GLU A 327 -0.36 -1.70 -18.86
C GLU A 327 -0.35 -2.51 -17.56
N THR A 328 0.84 -2.93 -17.10
CA THR A 328 1.00 -3.64 -15.82
C THR A 328 0.53 -2.79 -14.64
N CYS A 329 0.92 -1.51 -14.61
CA CYS A 329 0.51 -0.57 -13.57
C CYS A 329 -1.02 -0.43 -13.49
N VAL A 330 -1.69 -0.21 -14.63
CA VAL A 330 -3.16 -0.08 -14.69
C VAL A 330 -3.84 -1.38 -14.25
N ALA A 331 -3.38 -2.53 -14.76
CA ALA A 331 -3.94 -3.83 -14.42
C ALA A 331 -3.82 -4.15 -12.92
N TRP A 332 -2.66 -3.89 -12.32
CA TRP A 332 -2.45 -4.14 -10.89
C TRP A 332 -3.25 -3.21 -10.00
N ALA A 333 -3.30 -1.92 -10.33
CA ALA A 333 -4.08 -0.94 -9.58
C ALA A 333 -5.58 -1.28 -9.61
N ALA A 334 -6.12 -1.64 -10.78
CA ALA A 334 -7.52 -2.02 -10.94
C ALA A 334 -7.86 -3.30 -10.17
N ASN A 335 -7.02 -4.34 -10.26
CA ASN A 335 -7.30 -5.64 -9.61
C ASN A 335 -7.27 -5.59 -8.08
N HIS A 336 -6.55 -4.63 -7.49
CA HIS A 336 -6.38 -4.56 -6.04
C HIS A 336 -7.05 -3.33 -5.40
N GLY A 337 -7.72 -2.48 -6.19
CA GLY A 337 -8.38 -1.27 -5.69
C GLY A 337 -7.44 -0.28 -5.01
N VAL A 338 -6.15 -0.29 -5.36
CA VAL A 338 -5.09 0.53 -4.73
C VAL A 338 -4.62 1.63 -5.67
N ALA A 339 -4.16 2.74 -5.07
CA ALA A 339 -3.36 3.78 -5.75
C ALA A 339 -4.02 4.39 -7.00
N SER A 340 -5.27 4.85 -6.90
CA SER A 340 -6.03 5.47 -8.02
C SER A 340 -5.27 6.60 -8.72
N ALA A 341 -4.54 7.43 -7.96
CA ALA A 341 -3.73 8.51 -8.53
C ALA A 341 -2.57 8.00 -9.42
N TRP A 342 -2.00 6.84 -9.10
CA TRP A 342 -0.97 6.19 -9.92
C TRP A 342 -1.56 5.44 -11.10
N ALA A 343 -2.73 4.82 -10.95
CA ALA A 343 -3.49 4.25 -12.06
C ALA A 343 -3.79 5.31 -13.12
N ASP A 344 -4.29 6.48 -12.69
CA ASP A 344 -4.52 7.63 -13.56
C ASP A 344 -3.25 8.12 -14.25
N ARG A 345 -2.14 8.14 -13.51
CA ARG A 345 -0.83 8.53 -14.05
C ARG A 345 -0.36 7.56 -15.12
N CYS A 346 -0.54 6.26 -14.92
CA CYS A 346 -0.20 5.23 -15.90
C CYS A 346 -1.14 5.26 -17.12
N ALA A 347 -2.43 5.49 -16.92
CA ALA A 347 -3.39 5.67 -18.02
C ALA A 347 -3.05 6.89 -18.88
N ARG A 348 -2.67 8.02 -18.25
CA ARG A 348 -2.12 9.19 -18.97
C ARG A 348 -0.82 8.85 -19.71
N GLY A 349 0.03 8.02 -19.14
CA GLY A 349 1.24 7.51 -19.80
C GLY A 349 0.92 6.71 -21.06
N LEU A 350 -0.03 5.77 -21.00
CA LEU A 350 -0.49 5.01 -22.17
C LEU A 350 -1.08 5.91 -23.25
N ASN A 351 -1.94 6.84 -22.85
CA ASN A 351 -2.53 7.80 -23.79
C ASN A 351 -1.48 8.68 -24.46
N ALA A 352 -0.44 9.11 -23.74
CA ALA A 352 0.65 9.90 -24.31
C ALA A 352 1.50 9.09 -25.32
N LEU A 353 1.66 7.78 -25.10
CA LEU A 353 2.38 6.90 -26.02
C LEU A 353 1.61 6.65 -27.32
N ASP A 354 0.32 6.34 -27.20
CA ASP A 354 -0.57 6.02 -28.31
C ASP A 354 -2.03 6.39 -27.98
N PRO A 355 -2.47 7.59 -28.35
CA PRO A 355 -3.83 8.06 -28.07
C PRO A 355 -4.92 7.29 -28.82
N GLU A 356 -4.60 6.69 -29.96
CA GLU A 356 -5.57 5.95 -30.78
C GLU A 356 -5.88 4.59 -30.15
N THR A 357 -4.85 3.90 -29.65
CA THR A 357 -4.99 2.61 -28.97
C THR A 357 -5.47 2.77 -27.53
N PHE A 358 -5.06 3.84 -26.83
CA PHE A 358 -5.37 4.07 -25.42
C PHE A 358 -6.05 5.44 -25.19
N PRO A 359 -7.31 5.62 -25.62
CA PRO A 359 -8.05 6.83 -25.31
C PRO A 359 -8.29 6.96 -23.80
N LEU A 360 -8.16 8.18 -23.25
CA LEU A 360 -8.52 8.45 -21.86
C LEU A 360 -10.02 8.20 -21.68
N SER A 361 -10.35 7.17 -20.92
CA SER A 361 -11.74 6.82 -20.61
C SER A 361 -12.28 7.77 -19.54
N ALA A 362 -13.45 8.37 -19.76
CA ALA A 362 -14.09 9.26 -18.79
C ALA A 362 -14.40 8.57 -17.43
N GLU A 363 -14.45 7.23 -17.41
CA GLU A 363 -14.79 6.41 -16.25
C GLU A 363 -13.64 6.25 -15.22
N LEU A 364 -12.38 6.52 -15.60
CA LEU A 364 -11.26 6.60 -14.64
C LEU A 364 -11.34 7.85 -13.75
N HIS A 365 -12.19 8.83 -14.10
CA HIS A 365 -12.38 10.08 -13.36
C HIS A 365 -13.57 10.03 -12.39
N ALA A 366 -14.17 8.87 -12.15
CA ALA A 366 -15.08 8.73 -11.03
C ALA A 366 -14.26 8.98 -9.74
N PRO A 367 -14.63 9.98 -8.90
CA PRO A 367 -14.04 10.06 -7.56
C PRO A 367 -14.25 8.70 -6.92
N ALA A 368 -13.21 8.13 -6.31
CA ALA A 368 -13.21 6.80 -5.69
C ALA A 368 -14.54 6.58 -4.96
N ALA A 369 -15.50 5.98 -5.66
CA ALA A 369 -16.83 5.79 -5.16
C ALA A 369 -16.69 4.56 -4.29
N HIS A 370 -16.52 4.81 -2.99
CA HIS A 370 -16.54 3.85 -1.89
C HIS A 370 -16.48 2.41 -2.38
N LEU A 371 -15.29 1.95 -2.74
CA LEU A 371 -15.09 0.52 -2.86
C LEU A 371 -15.37 -0.04 -1.47
N PRO A 372 -16.25 -1.05 -1.33
CA PRO A 372 -16.39 -1.73 -0.06
C PRO A 372 -14.99 -2.20 0.34
N LEU A 373 -14.63 -1.95 1.61
CA LEU A 373 -13.53 -2.66 2.26
C LEU A 373 -13.67 -4.13 1.87
N SER A 374 -12.62 -4.72 1.29
CA SER A 374 -12.59 -6.15 0.99
C SER A 374 -13.23 -6.92 2.13
N PRO A 375 -14.13 -7.88 1.87
CA PRO A 375 -14.64 -8.74 2.92
C PRO A 375 -13.43 -9.36 3.63
N ALA A 376 -13.47 -9.29 4.96
CA ALA A 376 -12.49 -9.90 5.83
C ALA A 376 -12.11 -11.30 5.29
N LEU A 377 -10.81 -11.61 5.34
CA LEU A 377 -10.32 -12.97 5.18
C LEU A 377 -11.26 -13.94 5.92
N PRO A 378 -11.80 -14.99 5.26
CA PRO A 378 -12.58 -15.97 5.99
C PRO A 378 -11.69 -16.60 7.08
N PRO A 379 -12.19 -16.78 8.31
CA PRO A 379 -11.47 -17.51 9.32
C PRO A 379 -11.43 -18.99 8.92
N GLY A 380 -10.23 -19.58 8.91
CA GLY A 380 -10.04 -21.02 8.80
C GLY A 380 -9.49 -21.50 7.46
N LEU A 381 -8.16 -21.49 7.33
CA LEU A 381 -7.42 -22.52 6.61
C LEU A 381 -6.17 -22.83 7.45
N GLU A 382 -6.39 -23.59 8.51
CA GLU A 382 -5.36 -24.44 9.10
C GLU A 382 -5.22 -25.67 8.20
N ASP A 383 -4.02 -25.91 7.71
CA ASP A 383 -3.43 -27.25 7.55
C ASP A 383 -1.97 -27.17 8.02
#